data_AF-A0A368K7M4-F1
#
_entry.id   AF-A0A368K7M4-F1
#
_cell.length_a   1.000
_cell.length_b   1.000
_cell.length_c   1.000
_cell.angle_alpha   90.00
_cell.angle_beta   90.00
_cell.angle_gamma   90.00
#
_symmetry.space_group_name_H-M   'P 1'
#
loop_
_entity.id
_entity.type
_entity.pdbx_description
1 polymer ?
#
loop_
_entity_poly.entity_id
_entity_poly.type
_entity_poly.pdbx_seq_one_letter_code
_entity_poly.pdbx_strand_id
1 'polypeptide(L)'
;MIAPVSASPAVVAGVAQPTEDEATAAVRRHRLFTGPLTNATVKLGDCSPGGIGPGVTCMTQIVMDSTTPNATPQNRPIGFARVNGQWEVAVW
;
A
#
# COMPACT_ATOMS: atom_id res chain seq x y z
N MET A 1 6.88 20.66 -17.34
CA MET A 1 7.58 20.56 -16.04
C MET A 1 6.84 19.51 -15.24
N ILE A 2 7.43 18.33 -15.04
CA ILE A 2 6.83 17.25 -14.24
C ILE A 2 6.97 17.72 -12.79
N ALA A 3 5.84 17.94 -12.11
CA ALA A 3 5.85 18.34 -10.71
C ALA A 3 6.72 17.34 -9.91
N PRO A 4 7.59 17.79 -8.99
CA PRO A 4 8.23 16.86 -8.08
C PRO A 4 7.10 16.24 -7.27
N VAL A 5 6.74 15.00 -7.59
CA VAL A 5 6.07 14.13 -6.63
C VAL A 5 6.99 14.16 -5.43
N SER A 6 6.53 14.79 -4.33
CA SER A 6 7.27 14.83 -3.07
C SER A 6 7.79 13.42 -2.82
N ALA A 7 9.11 13.25 -2.94
CA ALA A 7 9.71 11.93 -2.82
C ALA A 7 9.38 11.43 -1.42
N SER A 8 8.55 10.39 -1.32
CA SER A 8 8.15 9.82 -0.03
C SER A 8 9.41 9.48 0.77
N PRO A 9 9.41 9.63 2.10
CA PRO A 9 10.61 9.44 2.92
C PRO A 9 11.28 8.07 2.74
N ALA A 10 10.53 7.04 2.34
CA ALA A 10 11.07 5.75 1.92
C ALA A 10 12.01 5.83 0.70
N VAL A 11 11.64 6.61 -0.33
CA VAL A 11 12.46 6.84 -1.54
C VAL A 11 13.74 7.60 -1.18
N VAL A 12 13.63 8.58 -0.27
CA VAL A 12 14.77 9.35 0.24
C VAL A 12 15.74 8.48 1.04
N ALA A 13 15.22 7.48 1.77
CA ALA A 13 16.00 6.49 2.49
C ALA A 13 16.56 5.37 1.58
N GLY A 14 16.31 5.41 0.26
CA GLY A 14 16.74 4.37 -0.68
C GLY A 14 15.99 3.04 -0.52
N VAL A 15 14.88 3.05 0.22
CA VAL A 15 14.03 1.87 0.39
C VAL A 15 13.08 1.78 -0.79
N ALA A 16 13.04 0.61 -1.44
CA ALA A 16 12.09 0.37 -2.51
C ALA A 16 10.66 0.61 -1.99
N GLN A 17 9.83 1.30 -2.76
CA GLN A 17 8.44 1.54 -2.45
C GLN A 17 7.56 0.81 -3.46
N PRO A 18 6.44 0.19 -3.05
CA PRO A 18 5.45 -0.32 -3.99
C PRO A 18 4.82 0.83 -4.78
N THR A 19 4.50 0.58 -6.03
CA THR A 19 3.58 1.43 -6.79
C THR A 19 2.13 1.21 -6.33
N GLU A 20 1.20 2.12 -6.66
CA GLU A 20 -0.22 1.98 -6.29
C GLU A 20 -0.83 0.68 -6.83
N ASP A 21 -0.47 0.27 -8.05
CA ASP A 21 -0.87 -1.01 -8.63
C ASP A 21 -0.31 -2.21 -7.87
N GLU A 22 0.97 -2.18 -7.48
CA GLU A 22 1.59 -3.26 -6.71
C GLU A 22 1.01 -3.36 -5.30
N ALA A 23 0.78 -2.22 -4.65
CA ALA A 23 0.13 -2.15 -3.34
C ALA A 23 -1.33 -2.63 -3.42
N THR A 24 -2.07 -2.24 -4.46
CA THR A 24 -3.43 -2.72 -4.71
C THR A 24 -3.43 -4.23 -4.92
N ALA A 25 -2.52 -4.74 -5.75
CA ALA A 25 -2.39 -6.18 -5.98
C ALA A 25 -1.96 -6.92 -4.70
N ALA A 26 -1.09 -6.35 -3.88
CA ALA A 26 -0.69 -6.91 -2.59
C ALA A 26 -1.86 -6.98 -1.61
N VAL A 27 -2.66 -5.92 -1.51
CA VAL A 27 -3.85 -5.87 -0.64
C VAL A 27 -4.96 -6.81 -1.13
N ARG A 28 -5.19 -6.87 -2.44
CA ARG A 28 -6.14 -7.84 -3.05
C ARG A 28 -5.74 -9.29 -2.78
N ARG A 29 -4.43 -9.57 -2.78
CA ARG A 29 -3.87 -10.89 -2.44
C ARG A 29 -3.85 -11.16 -0.94
N HIS A 30 -3.82 -10.11 -0.12
CA HIS A 30 -3.81 -10.24 1.33
C HIS A 30 -5.16 -10.77 1.82
N ARG A 31 -5.13 -11.92 2.48
CA ARG A 31 -6.32 -12.57 3.00
C ARG A 31 -6.59 -12.06 4.41
N LEU A 32 -7.55 -11.15 4.54
CA LEU A 32 -8.03 -10.71 5.83
C LEU A 32 -8.97 -11.73 6.44
N PHE A 33 -9.16 -11.62 7.76
CA PHE A 33 -10.17 -12.37 8.48
C PHE A 33 -11.58 -12.16 7.91
N THR A 34 -11.85 -10.98 7.36
CA THR A 34 -13.12 -10.61 6.73
C THR A 34 -13.31 -11.17 5.32
N GLY A 35 -12.31 -11.86 4.74
CA GLY A 35 -12.34 -12.42 3.40
C GLY A 35 -11.38 -11.74 2.41
N PRO A 36 -11.29 -12.26 1.16
CA PRO A 36 -10.44 -11.68 0.12
C PRO A 36 -10.98 -10.34 -0.37
N LEU A 37 -10.09 -9.36 -0.49
CA LEU A 37 -10.40 -7.99 -0.91
C LEU A 37 -10.33 -7.85 -2.44
N THR A 38 -11.00 -8.72 -3.21
CA THR A 38 -10.80 -8.84 -4.67
C THR A 38 -11.05 -7.53 -5.44
N ASN A 39 -12.02 -6.73 -4.98
CA ASN A 39 -12.39 -5.44 -5.58
C ASN A 39 -11.78 -4.24 -4.86
N ALA A 40 -10.92 -4.45 -3.87
CA ALA A 40 -10.36 -3.33 -3.13
C ALA A 40 -9.40 -2.54 -4.01
N THR A 41 -9.42 -1.23 -3.87
CA THR A 41 -8.42 -0.35 -4.46
C THR A 41 -7.72 0.40 -3.35
N VAL A 42 -6.43 0.64 -3.53
CA VAL A 42 -5.66 1.36 -2.54
C VAL A 42 -4.93 2.52 -3.19
N LYS A 43 -4.89 3.64 -2.50
CA LYS A 43 -4.07 4.78 -2.85
C LYS A 43 -2.95 4.94 -1.84
N LEU A 44 -1.72 4.96 -2.33
CA LEU A 44 -0.55 5.22 -1.50
C LEU A 44 -0.41 6.72 -1.28
N GLY A 45 -0.31 7.12 -0.02
CA GLY A 45 0.14 8.45 0.39
C GLY A 45 1.61 8.41 0.79
N ASP A 46 1.92 9.02 1.93
CA ASP A 46 3.28 9.05 2.45
C ASP A 46 3.76 7.67 2.93
N CYS A 47 4.86 7.21 2.33
CA CYS A 47 5.55 5.99 2.69
C CYS A 47 6.79 6.27 3.51
N SER A 48 6.81 5.73 4.73
CA SER A 48 7.95 5.77 5.65
C SER A 48 8.66 4.41 5.68
N PRO A 49 9.99 4.38 5.86
CA PRO A 49 10.70 3.12 6.04
C PRO A 49 10.15 2.35 7.26
N GLY A 50 9.82 1.07 7.07
CA GLY A 50 9.28 0.22 8.12
C GLY A 50 10.37 -0.17 9.12
N GLY A 51 10.09 -0.07 10.41
CA GLY A 51 11.06 -0.41 11.47
C GLY A 51 11.29 -1.92 11.67
N ILE A 52 10.47 -2.78 11.07
CA ILE A 52 10.51 -4.25 11.23
C ILE A 52 10.53 -4.88 9.82
N GLY A 53 11.71 -5.32 9.37
CA GLY A 53 11.91 -6.03 8.09
C GLY A 53 12.22 -5.14 6.87
N PRO A 54 12.47 -5.72 5.68
CA PRO A 54 12.83 -5.01 4.45
C PRO A 54 11.62 -4.35 3.76
N GLY A 55 10.81 -3.62 4.53
CA GLY A 55 9.53 -3.06 4.11
C GLY A 55 9.39 -1.56 4.34
N VAL A 56 8.29 -1.02 3.85
CA VAL A 56 7.86 0.38 4.04
C VAL A 56 6.46 0.39 4.63
N THR A 57 6.19 1.31 5.53
CA THR A 57 4.84 1.57 6.03
C THR A 57 4.30 2.79 5.31
N CYS A 58 3.31 2.58 4.45
CA CYS A 58 2.65 3.61 3.69
C CYS A 58 1.30 3.95 4.29
N MET A 59 1.03 5.24 4.44
CA MET A 59 -0.31 5.70 4.74
C MET A 59 -1.17 5.45 3.51
N THR A 60 -2.10 4.50 3.63
CA THR A 60 -2.79 3.92 2.49
C THR A 60 -4.28 4.13 2.63
N GLN A 61 -4.88 4.77 1.65
CA GLN A 61 -6.31 4.95 1.56
C GLN A 61 -6.93 3.76 0.82
N ILE A 62 -7.53 2.84 1.57
CA ILE A 62 -8.16 1.64 1.05
C ILE A 62 -9.64 1.87 0.84
N VAL A 63 -10.13 1.53 -0.34
CA VAL A 63 -11.55 1.36 -0.62
C VAL A 63 -11.80 -0.15 -0.68
N MET A 64 -12.54 -0.72 0.27
CA MET A 64 -12.74 -2.17 0.36
C MET A 64 -13.45 -2.75 -0.87
N ASP A 65 -14.36 -1.97 -1.47
CA ASP A 65 -15.05 -2.35 -2.70
C ASP A 65 -15.16 -1.13 -3.62
N SER A 66 -14.37 -1.13 -4.70
CA SER A 66 -14.36 -0.05 -5.70
C SER A 66 -15.57 -0.07 -6.63
N THR A 67 -16.36 -1.15 -6.62
CA THR A 67 -17.58 -1.29 -7.44
C THR A 67 -18.79 -0.67 -6.76
N THR A 68 -18.71 -0.46 -5.44
CA THR A 68 -19.77 0.15 -4.64
C THR A 68 -19.68 1.67 -4.75
N PRO A 69 -20.71 2.34 -5.31
CA PRO A 69 -20.75 3.80 -5.34
C PRO A 69 -20.82 4.34 -3.91
N ASN A 70 -20.01 5.37 -3.62
CA ASN A 70 -19.80 5.94 -2.29
C ASN A 70 -19.13 5.01 -1.26
N ALA A 71 -18.38 4.00 -1.70
CA ALA A 71 -17.54 3.24 -0.79
C ALA A 71 -16.58 4.17 -0.03
N THR A 72 -16.71 4.17 1.30
CA THR A 72 -15.95 5.08 2.16
C THR A 72 -14.47 4.67 2.15
N PRO A 73 -13.57 5.54 1.69
CA PRO A 73 -12.15 5.25 1.77
C PRO A 73 -11.70 5.25 3.23
N GLN A 74 -10.97 4.22 3.62
CA GLN A 74 -10.38 4.11 4.95
C GLN A 74 -8.89 4.39 4.85
N ASN A 75 -8.44 5.48 5.47
CA ASN A 75 -7.03 5.77 5.56
C ASN A 75 -6.41 4.96 6.70
N ARG A 76 -5.47 4.07 6.38
CA ARG A 76 -4.80 3.21 7.35
C ARG A 76 -3.31 3.05 7.02
N PRO A 77 -2.43 2.99 8.03
CA PRO A 77 -1.03 2.63 7.81
C PRO A 77 -0.95 1.16 7.42
N ILE A 78 -0.45 0.86 6.22
CA ILE A 78 -0.19 -0.51 5.77
C ILE A 78 1.32 -0.69 5.61
N GLY A 79 1.85 -1.74 6.22
CA GLY A 79 3.21 -2.19 5.98
C GLY A 79 3.26 -3.07 4.74
N PHE A 80 4.05 -2.66 3.73
CA PHE A 80 4.37 -3.45 2.56
C PHE A 80 5.80 -3.99 2.68
N ALA A 81 5.97 -5.29 2.49
CA ALA A 81 7.28 -5.92 2.41
C ALA A 81 7.45 -6.56 1.03
N ARG A 82 8.69 -6.54 0.54
CA ARG A 82 9.02 -7.22 -0.71
C ARG A 82 9.48 -8.64 -0.41
N VAL A 83 8.64 -9.61 -0.76
CA VAL A 83 8.89 -11.05 -0.59
C VAL A 83 9.08 -11.66 -1.97
N ASN A 84 10.25 -12.28 -2.20
CA ASN A 84 10.56 -12.96 -3.47
C ASN A 84 10.39 -12.06 -4.72
N GLY A 85 10.71 -10.77 -4.59
CA GLY A 85 10.57 -9.77 -5.66
C GLY A 85 9.16 -9.19 -5.81
N GLN A 86 8.15 -9.72 -5.13
CA GLN A 86 6.78 -9.21 -5.13
C GLN A 86 6.45 -8.45 -3.84
N TRP A 87 5.60 -7.43 -3.96
CA TRP A 87 5.07 -6.73 -2.79
C TRP A 87 3.93 -7.51 -2.16
N GLU A 88 3.99 -7.61 -0.83
CA GLU A 88 2.98 -8.22 0.02
C GLU A 88 2.69 -7.34 1.24
N VAL A 89 1.49 -7.47 1.78
CA VAL A 89 1.11 -6.79 3.02
C VAL A 89 1.74 -7.53 4.20
N ALA A 90 2.70 -6.88 4.85
CA ALA A 90 3.35 -7.35 6.06
C ALA A 90 2.59 -6.95 7.33
N VAL A 91 1.96 -5.76 7.32
CA VAL A 91 1.20 -5.23 8.45
C VAL A 91 -0.09 -4.59 7.93
N TRP A 92 -1.24 -5.01 8.47
CA TRP A 92 -2.56 -4.49 8.10
C TRP A 92 -3.06 -3.41 9.05
#